data_AF-A0A662CHI5-F1
#
_entry.id   AF-A0A662CHI5-F1
#
_cell.length_a   1.000
_cell.length_b   1.000
_cell.length_c   1.000
_cell.angle_alpha   90.00
_cell.angle_beta   90.00
_cell.angle_gamma   90.00
#
_symmetry.space_group_name_H-M   'P 1'
#
loop_
_entity.id
_entity.type
_entity.pdbx_description
1 polymer ?
#
loop_
_entity_poly.entity_id
_entity_poly.type
_entity_poly.pdbx_seq_one_letter_code
_entity_poly.pdbx_strand_id
1 'polypeptide(L)'
;MDKIASFLLELDKLKNITRKTYLNDLERFENSAEHSWHLAMAILVFGQEMKPDLDLLHAIKIALVHDIGEIRAGDVSIYSQAHDFQTEQEGLYLKNLVT
;
A
#
# COMPACT_ATOMS: atom_id res chain seq x y z
N MET A 1 0.16 18.98 -16.51
CA MET A 1 0.21 19.20 -15.04
C MET A 1 -1.04 18.65 -14.36
N ASP A 2 -2.23 18.92 -14.89
CA ASP A 2 -3.51 18.49 -14.28
C ASP A 2 -3.63 16.98 -14.06
N LYS A 3 -3.18 16.15 -15.00
CA LYS A 3 -3.15 14.69 -14.84
C LYS A 3 -2.26 14.23 -13.67
N ILE A 4 -1.10 14.86 -13.50
CA ILE A 4 -0.18 14.53 -12.40
C ILE A 4 -0.79 14.94 -11.06
N ALA A 5 -1.34 16.16 -10.99
CA ALA A 5 -2.01 16.64 -9.79
C ALA A 5 -3.22 15.75 -9.41
N SER A 6 -4.03 15.37 -10.40
CA SER A 6 -5.18 14.46 -10.19
C SER A 6 -4.73 13.10 -9.69
N PHE A 7 -3.65 12.55 -10.26
CA PHE A 7 -3.08 11.29 -9.79
C PHE A 7 -2.59 11.38 -8.34
N LEU A 8 -1.84 12.44 -7.99
CA LEU A 8 -1.36 12.63 -6.63
C LEU A 8 -2.50 12.81 -5.62
N LEU A 9 -3.57 13.50 -6.01
CA LEU A 9 -4.79 13.63 -5.19
C LEU A 9 -5.53 12.30 -5.05
N GLU A 10 -5.51 11.46 -6.08
CA GLU A 10 -6.08 10.12 -6.01
C GLU A 10 -5.32 9.25 -5.00
N LEU A 11 -3.98 9.29 -5.02
CA LEU A 11 -3.14 8.55 -4.07
C LEU A 11 -3.35 8.98 -2.61
N ASP A 12 -3.69 10.25 -2.38
CA ASP A 12 -3.98 10.75 -1.02
C ASP A 12 -5.12 9.98 -0.34
N LYS A 13 -6.06 9.45 -1.12
CA LYS A 13 -7.19 8.66 -0.62
C LYS A 13 -6.77 7.42 0.14
N LEU A 14 -5.57 6.88 -0.13
CA LEU A 14 -5.03 5.71 0.58
C LEU A 14 -4.92 5.94 2.10
N LYS A 15 -4.73 7.20 2.52
CA LYS A 15 -4.67 7.58 3.95
C LYS A 15 -6.00 7.35 4.69
N ASN A 16 -7.11 7.22 3.96
CA ASN A 16 -8.43 6.97 4.53
C ASN A 16 -8.77 5.48 4.63
N ILE A 17 -7.93 4.59 4.09
CA ILE A 17 -8.13 3.15 4.20
C ILE A 17 -7.55 2.69 5.52
N THR A 18 -8.43 2.28 6.45
CA THR A 18 -8.05 1.80 7.78
C THR A 18 -7.84 0.30 7.76
N ARG A 19 -6.72 -0.15 8.36
CA ARG A 19 -6.34 -1.54 8.51
C ARG A 19 -6.80 -2.12 9.84
N LYS A 20 -6.67 -3.43 10.02
CA LYS A 20 -6.96 -4.10 11.31
C LYS A 20 -5.82 -4.03 12.33
N THR A 21 -4.63 -3.58 11.92
CA THR A 21 -3.46 -3.44 12.78
C THR A 21 -3.58 -2.18 13.63
N TYR A 22 -3.27 -2.25 14.91
CA TYR A 22 -3.14 -1.07 15.76
C TYR A 22 -1.75 -0.44 15.64
N LEU A 23 -1.67 0.88 15.82
CA LEU A 23 -0.40 1.51 16.16
C LEU A 23 0.14 0.97 17.50
N ASN A 24 1.43 1.19 17.75
CA ASN A 24 2.10 0.69 18.95
C ASN A 24 1.53 1.25 20.27
N ASP A 25 0.92 2.43 20.23
CA ASP A 25 0.23 3.05 21.37
C ASP A 25 -1.20 2.52 21.59
N LEU A 26 -1.71 1.69 20.67
CA LEU A 26 -3.05 1.11 20.65
C LEU A 26 -4.19 2.16 20.59
N GLU A 27 -3.89 3.42 20.27
CA GLU A 27 -4.91 4.49 20.27
C GLU A 27 -5.81 4.44 19.03
N ARG A 28 -5.24 4.04 17.89
CA ARG A 28 -5.96 3.93 16.63
C ARG A 28 -5.43 2.81 15.76
N PHE A 29 -6.24 2.44 14.79
CA PHE A 29 -5.84 1.58 13.71
C PHE A 29 -4.86 2.28 12.76
N GLU A 30 -3.97 1.47 12.19
CA GLU A 30 -3.07 1.82 11.11
C GLU A 30 -3.88 2.11 9.82
N ASN A 31 -3.41 3.00 8.95
CA ASN A 31 -3.92 3.17 7.59
C ASN A 31 -2.95 2.61 6.53
N SER A 32 -3.45 2.35 5.33
CA SER A 32 -2.66 1.69 4.28
C SER A 32 -1.50 2.53 3.75
N ALA A 33 -1.59 3.86 3.83
CA ALA A 33 -0.50 4.74 3.42
C ALA A 33 0.68 4.72 4.42
N GLU A 34 0.40 4.75 5.73
CA GLU A 34 1.45 4.64 6.75
C GLU A 34 2.03 3.22 6.81
N HIS A 35 1.22 2.20 6.53
CA HIS A 35 1.69 0.82 6.37
C HIS A 35 2.73 0.70 5.24
N SER A 36 2.38 1.21 4.05
CA SER A 36 3.26 1.21 2.88
C SER A 36 4.56 1.98 3.13
N TRP A 37 4.49 3.13 3.82
CA TRP A 37 5.67 3.88 4.25
C TRP A 37 6.55 3.05 5.20
N HIS A 38 5.95 2.41 6.21
CA HIS A 38 6.69 1.66 7.21
C HIS A 38 7.37 0.42 6.59
N LEU A 39 6.70 -0.26 5.66
CA LEU A 39 7.28 -1.35 4.88
C LEU A 39 8.47 -0.88 4.04
N ALA A 40 8.36 0.26 3.36
CA ALA A 40 9.46 0.84 2.59
C ALA A 40 10.67 1.17 3.49
N MET A 41 10.43 1.70 4.70
CA MET A 41 11.48 1.94 5.69
C MET A 41 12.12 0.64 6.18
N ALA A 42 11.32 -0.40 6.42
CA ALA A 42 11.83 -1.71 6.83
C ALA A 42 12.74 -2.31 5.74
N ILE A 43 12.34 -2.24 4.47
CA ILE A 43 13.17 -2.70 3.33
C ILE A 43 14.49 -1.94 3.27
N LEU A 44 14.47 -0.62 3.49
CA LEU A 44 15.68 0.20 3.50
C LEU A 44 16.65 -0.25 4.62
N VAL A 45 16.15 -0.39 5.85
CA VAL A 45 16.97 -0.73 7.02
C VAL A 45 17.48 -2.16 6.94
N PHE A 46 16.60 -3.15 6.71
CA PHE A 46 17.01 -4.55 6.60
C PHE A 46 17.87 -4.80 5.36
N GLY A 47 17.60 -4.12 4.25
CA GLY A 47 18.40 -4.22 3.03
C GLY A 47 19.84 -3.76 3.22
N GLN A 48 20.06 -2.69 4.00
CA GLN A 48 21.40 -2.21 4.32
C GLN A 48 22.17 -3.17 5.23
N GLU A 49 21.50 -3.76 6.22
CA GLU A 49 22.12 -4.68 7.19
C GLU A 49 22.40 -6.07 6.59
N MET A 50 21.40 -6.66 5.94
CA MET A 50 21.48 -8.04 5.45
C MET A 50 22.19 -8.17 4.11
N LYS A 51 22.32 -7.07 3.35
CA LYS A 51 22.92 -7.00 2.00
C LYS A 51 22.46 -8.15 1.09
N PRO A 52 21.14 -8.34 0.93
CA PRO A 52 20.62 -9.37 0.03
C PRO A 52 21.05 -9.08 -1.41
N ASP A 53 21.13 -10.13 -2.23
CA ASP A 53 21.22 -9.99 -3.68
C ASP A 53 19.84 -9.59 -4.25
N LEU A 54 19.47 -8.32 -4.03
CA LEU A 54 18.18 -7.74 -4.38
C LEU A 54 18.35 -6.26 -4.75
N ASP A 55 17.62 -5.80 -5.77
CA ASP A 55 17.47 -4.37 -6.05
C ASP A 55 16.57 -3.70 -5.00
N LEU A 56 17.20 -3.08 -3.99
CA LEU A 56 16.50 -2.39 -2.91
C LEU A 56 15.63 -1.23 -3.41
N LEU A 57 16.06 -0.51 -4.44
CA LEU A 57 15.28 0.61 -4.97
C LEU A 57 14.00 0.10 -5.65
N HIS A 58 14.09 -1.02 -6.37
CA HIS A 58 12.93 -1.66 -6.94
C HIS A 58 11.95 -2.16 -5.85
N ALA A 59 12.48 -2.82 -4.81
CA ALA A 59 11.66 -3.29 -3.68
C ALA A 59 10.94 -2.14 -2.94
N ILE A 60 11.64 -1.02 -2.69
CA ILE A 60 11.05 0.19 -2.10
C ILE A 60 9.93 0.75 -2.98
N LYS A 61 10.15 0.82 -4.30
CA LYS A 61 9.12 1.30 -5.24
C LYS A 61 7.88 0.42 -5.21
N ILE A 62 8.04 -0.91 -5.14
CA ILE A 62 6.91 -1.84 -5.00
C ILE A 62 6.16 -1.59 -3.69
N ALA A 63 6.89 -1.52 -2.57
CA ALA A 63 6.27 -1.30 -1.26
C ALA A 63 5.43 -0.01 -1.19
N LEU A 64 5.87 1.06 -1.85
CA LEU A 64 5.13 2.33 -1.88
C LEU A 64 3.83 2.29 -2.69
N VAL A 65 3.67 1.31 -3.60
CA VAL A 65 2.52 1.24 -4.51
C VAL A 65 1.63 0.00 -4.31
N HIS A 66 2.07 -0.97 -3.50
CA HIS A 66 1.43 -2.29 -3.43
C HIS A 66 -0.04 -2.23 -3.01
N ASP A 67 -0.38 -1.36 -2.05
CA ASP A 67 -1.75 -1.23 -1.52
C ASP A 67 -2.59 -0.16 -2.23
N ILE A 68 -2.15 0.44 -3.34
CA ILE A 68 -2.96 1.47 -4.05
C ILE A 68 -4.33 0.92 -4.47
N GLY A 69 -4.42 -0.38 -4.76
CA GLY A 69 -5.68 -1.08 -5.06
C GLY A 69 -6.74 -0.93 -3.96
N GLU A 70 -6.30 -0.84 -2.70
CA GLU A 70 -7.18 -0.77 -1.55
C GLU A 70 -8.01 0.52 -1.49
N ILE A 71 -7.62 1.58 -2.22
CA ILE A 71 -8.44 2.80 -2.36
C ILE A 71 -9.87 2.44 -2.82
N ARG A 72 -10.01 1.40 -3.65
CA ARG A 72 -11.31 0.92 -4.11
C ARG A 72 -11.81 -0.32 -3.38
N ALA A 73 -10.91 -1.26 -3.08
CA ALA A 73 -11.28 -2.56 -2.54
C ALA A 73 -11.42 -2.57 -1.01
N GLY A 74 -10.79 -1.61 -0.32
CA GLY A 74 -10.60 -1.61 1.13
C GLY A 74 -9.52 -2.60 1.58
N ASP A 75 -9.15 -2.53 2.87
CA ASP A 75 -8.28 -3.50 3.53
C ASP A 75 -9.09 -4.76 3.92
N VAL A 76 -8.81 -5.88 3.27
CA VAL A 76 -9.39 -7.18 3.61
C VAL A 76 -8.29 -8.11 4.08
N SER A 77 -8.50 -8.71 5.25
CA SER A 77 -7.57 -9.70 5.79
C SER A 77 -7.40 -10.87 4.83
N ILE A 78 -6.16 -11.33 4.65
CA ILE A 78 -5.81 -12.53 3.87
C ILE A 78 -6.55 -13.81 4.31
N TYR A 79 -7.06 -13.84 5.54
CA TYR A 79 -7.83 -14.98 6.07
C TYR A 79 -9.34 -14.85 5.83
N SER A 80 -9.78 -13.77 5.20
CA SER A 80 -11.17 -13.53 4.86
C SER A 80 -11.58 -14.38 3.65
N GLN A 81 -12.80 -14.91 3.69
CA GLN A 81 -13.41 -15.55 2.51
C GLN A 81 -13.61 -14.57 1.34
N ALA A 82 -13.53 -13.26 1.61
CA ALA A 82 -13.66 -12.21 0.59
C ALA A 82 -12.32 -11.79 -0.06
N HIS A 83 -11.19 -12.43 0.27
CA HIS A 83 -9.88 -12.05 -0.26
C HIS A 83 -9.82 -12.10 -1.80
N ASP A 84 -10.29 -13.19 -2.41
CA ASP A 84 -10.24 -13.33 -3.87
C ASP A 84 -11.04 -12.24 -4.59
N PHE A 85 -12.17 -11.84 -4.00
CA PHE A 85 -12.98 -10.74 -4.50
C PHE A 85 -12.25 -9.39 -4.35
N GLN A 86 -11.57 -9.15 -3.23
CA GLN A 86 -10.76 -7.95 -3.02
C GLN A 86 -9.67 -7.84 -4.11
N THR A 87 -8.88 -8.90 -4.33
CA THR A 87 -7.82 -8.92 -5.34
C THR A 87 -8.36 -8.59 -6.75
N GLU A 88 -9.54 -9.09 -7.11
CA GLU A 88 -10.18 -8.73 -8.37
C GLU A 88 -10.51 -7.24 -8.45
N GLN A 89 -11.10 -6.67 -7.38
CA GLN A 89 -11.46 -5.25 -7.33
C GLN A 89 -10.23 -4.33 -7.40
N GLU A 90 -9.14 -4.70 -6.73
CA GLU A 90 -7.87 -3.98 -6.80
C GLU A 90 -7.35 -3.95 -8.24
N GLY A 91 -7.31 -5.11 -8.90
CA GLY A 91 -6.84 -5.22 -10.28
C GLY A 91 -7.69 -4.40 -11.27
N LEU A 92 -9.01 -4.36 -11.07
CA LEU A 92 -9.92 -3.53 -11.88
C LEU A 92 -9.67 -2.03 -11.65
N TYR A 93 -9.47 -1.62 -10.41
CA TYR A 93 -9.20 -0.23 -10.07
C TYR A 93 -7.88 0.26 -10.65
N LEU A 94 -6.81 -0.52 -10.49
CA LEU A 94 -5.48 -0.16 -10.98
C LEU A 94 -5.45 0.01 -12.51
N LYS A 95 -6.19 -0.83 -13.26
CA LYS A 95 -6.33 -0.67 -14.72
C LYS A 95 -6.92 0.69 -15.10
N ASN A 96 -7.92 1.15 -14.36
CA ASN A 96 -8.58 2.43 -14.63
C ASN A 96 -7.75 3.63 -14.16
N LEU A 97 -6.88 3.45 -13.17
CA LEU A 97 -6.05 4.52 -12.62
C LEU A 97 -4.92 4.96 -13.56
N VAL A 98 -4.42 4.05 -14.39
CA VAL A 98 -3.24 4.25 -15.27
C VAL A 98 -3.64 4.61 -16.72
N THR A 99 -4.94 4.62 -17.03
CA THR A 99 -5.47 4.93 -18.38
C THR A 99 -5.87 6.40 -18.50
#